data_AF-A0A952MK71-F1
#
_entry.id   AF-A0A952MK71-F1
#
_cell.length_a   1.000
_cell.length_b   1.000
_cell.length_c   1.000
_cell.angle_alpha   90.00
_cell.angle_beta   90.00
_cell.angle_gamma   90.00
#
_symmetry.space_group_name_H-M   'P 1'
#
loop_
_entity.id
_entity.type
_entity.pdbx_description
1 polymer ?
#
loop_
_entity_poly.entity_id
_entity_poly.type
_entity_poly.pdbx_seq_one_letter_code
_entity_poly.pdbx_strand_id
1 'polypeptide(L)' 'MSNEVLVEFILNYGSWESFKDLLNTLDTKEVADIFNLQHAKKRSNYFPEISNYFNLYFKYHAPKHSQ' A
#
# COMPACT_ATOMS: atom_id res chain seq x y z
N MET A 1 -15.09 -8.52 2.65
CA MET A 1 -13.66 -8.35 2.31
C MET A 1 -13.23 -7.03 2.93
N SER A 2 -12.13 -6.98 3.67
CA SER A 2 -11.68 -5.73 4.30
C SER A 2 -10.69 -4.99 3.39
N ASN A 3 -10.55 -3.67 3.57
CA ASN A 3 -9.65 -2.85 2.76
C ASN A 3 -8.19 -3.33 2.90
N GLU A 4 -7.80 -3.87 4.05
CA GLU A 4 -6.47 -4.45 4.28
C GLU A 4 -6.17 -5.60 3.32
N VAL A 5 -7.11 -6.53 3.17
CA VAL A 5 -6.93 -7.69 2.28
C VAL A 5 -6.91 -7.25 0.82
N LEU A 6 -7.74 -6.26 0.46
CA LEU A 6 -7.79 -5.73 -0.91
C LEU A 6 -6.48 -5.02 -1.28
N VAL A 7 -5.97 -4.13 -0.41
CA VAL A 7 -4.70 -3.44 -0.62
C VAL A 7 -3.57 -4.45 -0.75
N GLU A 8 -3.46 -5.40 0.18
CA GLU A 8 -2.42 -6.43 0.13
C GLU A 8 -2.44 -7.22 -1.19
N PHE A 9 -3.64 -7.64 -1.62
CA PHE A 9 -3.81 -8.39 -2.85
C PHE A 9 -3.44 -7.59 -4.10
N ILE A 10 -3.93 -6.35 -4.22
CA ILE A 10 -3.66 -5.51 -5.39
C ILE A 10 -2.19 -5.11 -5.45
N LEU A 11 -1.55 -4.76 -4.34
CA LEU A 11 -0.14 -4.38 -4.36
C LEU A 11 0.78 -5.56 -4.71
N ASN A 12 0.44 -6.79 -4.29
CA ASN A 12 1.25 -7.97 -4.61
C ASN A 12 0.98 -8.54 -6.01
N TYR A 13 -0.28 -8.56 -6.46
CA TYR A 13 -0.72 -9.34 -7.61
C TYR A 13 -1.50 -8.54 -8.65
N GLY A 14 -1.93 -7.32 -8.32
CA GLY A 14 -2.72 -6.48 -9.20
C GLY A 14 -1.89 -5.92 -10.37
N SER A 15 -2.59 -5.52 -11.44
CA SER A 15 -1.97 -4.75 -12.52
C SER A 15 -1.80 -3.29 -12.10
N TRP A 16 -1.04 -2.52 -12.89
CA TRP A 16 -0.96 -1.08 -12.73
C TRP A 16 -2.33 -0.40 -12.84
N GLU A 17 -3.23 -0.92 -13.67
CA GLU A 17 -4.60 -0.41 -13.75
C GLU A 17 -5.38 -0.67 -12.47
N SER A 18 -5.30 -1.89 -11.92
CA SER A 18 -5.91 -2.22 -10.63
C SER A 18 -5.38 -1.33 -9.50
N PHE A 19 -4.10 -0.96 -9.52
CA PHE A 19 -3.54 -0.02 -8.55
C PHE A 19 -4.11 1.40 -8.73
N LYS A 20 -4.25 1.90 -9.95
CA LYS A 20 -4.90 3.21 -10.19
C LYS A 20 -6.36 3.19 -9.74
N ASP A 21 -7.09 2.12 -10.02
CA ASP A 21 -8.49 1.97 -9.59
C ASP A 21 -8.59 1.88 -8.07
N LEU A 22 -7.64 1.20 -7.42
CA LEU A 22 -7.51 1.20 -5.97
C LEU A 22 -7.33 2.61 -5.43
N LEU A 23 -6.44 3.43 -6.01
CA LEU A 23 -6.22 4.82 -5.59
C LEU A 23 -7.43 5.73 -5.85
N ASN A 24 -8.23 5.44 -6.87
CA ASN A 24 -9.48 6.16 -7.14
C ASN A 24 -10.59 5.76 -6.17
N THR A 25 -10.54 4.52 -5.65
CA THR A 25 -11.55 3.98 -4.72
C THR A 25 -11.20 4.30 -3.28
N LEU A 26 -9.92 4.19 -2.92
CA LEU A 26 -9.32 4.49 -1.63
C LEU A 26 -8.25 5.55 -1.86
N ASP A 27 -8.40 6.73 -1.26
CA ASP A 27 -7.43 7.81 -1.46
C ASP A 27 -6.00 7.36 -1.15
N THR A 28 -5.01 7.95 -1.82
CA THR A 28 -3.59 7.54 -1.71
C THR A 28 -3.08 7.47 -0.27
N LYS A 29 -3.57 8.37 0.60
CA LYS A 29 -3.22 8.38 2.02
C LYS A 29 -3.75 7.15 2.76
N GLU A 30 -5.00 6.75 2.50
CA GLU A 30 -5.60 5.57 3.13
C GLU A 30 -4.84 4.30 2.74
N VAL A 31 -4.54 4.14 1.45
CA VAL A 31 -3.75 3.01 0.95
C VAL A 31 -2.36 2.99 1.59
N ALA A 32 -1.70 4.15 1.71
CA ALA A 32 -0.41 4.27 2.36
C ALA A 32 -0.46 3.90 3.85
N ASP A 33 -1.49 4.32 4.57
CA ASP A 33 -1.66 4.01 5.99
C ASP A 33 -1.88 2.51 6.22
N ILE A 34 -2.73 1.87 5.41
CA ILE A 34 -2.96 0.42 5.42
C ILE A 34 -1.66 -0.34 5.13
N PHE A 35 -0.96 0.04 4.05
CA PHE A 35 0.32 -0.55 3.67
C PHE A 35 1.33 -0.44 4.82
N ASN A 36 1.49 0.74 5.41
CA ASN A 36 2.44 0.98 6.51
C ASN A 36 2.12 0.13 7.75
N LEU A 37 0.84 0.01 8.12
CA LEU A 37 0.41 -0.82 9.25
C LEU A 37 0.69 -2.31 9.01
N GLN A 38 0.47 -2.80 7.79
CA GLN A 38 0.74 -4.19 7.43
C GLN A 38 2.24 -4.48 7.26
N HIS A 39 2.98 -3.55 6.68
CA HIS A 39 4.43 -3.64 6.46
C HIS A 39 5.21 -3.61 7.77
N ALA A 40 4.73 -2.89 8.80
CA ALA A 40 5.34 -2.84 10.13
C ALA A 40 5.20 -4.14 10.95
N LYS A 41 4.39 -5.11 10.49
CA LYS A 41 4.21 -6.39 11.20
C LYS A 41 5.48 -7.23 11.13
N LYS A 42 5.76 -7.99 12.20
CA LYS A 42 6.90 -8.92 12.29
C LYS A 42 6.96 -9.93 11.14
N ARG A 43 5.80 -10.33 10.62
CA ARG A 43 5.65 -11.09 9.37
C ARG A 43 4.67 -10.34 8.49
N SER A 44 5.18 -9.82 7.38
CA SER A 44 4.37 -9.17 6.36
C SER A 44 4.03 -10.17 5.26
N ASN A 45 2.87 -10.02 4.64
CA ASN A 45 2.44 -10.82 3.49
C ASN A 45 2.87 -10.20 2.14
N TYR A 46 3.54 -9.04 2.17
CA TYR A 46 4.10 -8.43 0.98
C TYR A 46 5.34 -9.17 0.52
N PHE A 47 5.50 -9.34 -0.80
CA PHE A 47 6.77 -9.76 -1.35
C PHE A 47 7.87 -8.71 -1.04
N PRO A 48 9.14 -9.12 -0.89
CA PRO A 48 10.22 -8.18 -0.57
C PRO A 48 10.35 -7.02 -1.56
N GLU A 49 10.20 -7.28 -2.86
CA GLU A 49 10.25 -6.29 -3.93
C GLU A 49 9.07 -5.31 -3.89
N ILE A 50 7.87 -5.82 -3.58
CA ILE A 50 6.64 -5.03 -3.41
C ILE A 50 6.76 -4.13 -2.19
N SER A 51 7.24 -4.69 -1.07
CA SER A 51 7.54 -3.93 0.16
C SER A 51 8.49 -2.78 -0.12
N ASN A 52 9.61 -3.06 -0.80
CA ASN A 52 10.60 -2.03 -1.11
C ASN A 52 10.05 -0.94 -2.03
N TYR A 53 9.40 -1.33 -3.12
CA TYR A 53 8.85 -0.39 -4.09
C TYR A 53 7.80 0.53 -3.45
N PHE A 54 6.79 -0.04 -2.78
CA PHE A 54 5.70 0.75 -2.23
C PHE A 54 6.11 1.55 -1.00
N ASN A 55 7.10 1.10 -0.24
CA ASN A 55 7.71 1.92 0.81
C ASN A 55 8.33 3.21 0.23
N LEU A 56 9.04 3.13 -0.91
CA LEU A 56 9.59 4.32 -1.58
C LEU A 56 8.48 5.18 -2.21
N TYR A 57 7.52 4.54 -2.88
CA TYR A 57 6.38 5.22 -3.51
C TYR A 57 5.60 6.05 -2.49
N PHE A 58 5.16 5.45 -1.38
CA PHE A 58 4.36 6.15 -0.37
C PHE A 58 5.17 7.15 0.42
N LYS A 59 6.49 6.97 0.56
CA LYS A 59 7.36 8.01 1.15
C LYS A 59 7.35 9.30 0.31
N TYR A 60 7.25 9.20 -1.01
CA TYR A 60 7.20 10.36 -1.90
C TYR A 60 5.78 10.92 -2.08
N HIS A 61 4.79 10.05 -2.26
CA HIS A 61 3.41 10.44 -2.61
C HIS A 61 2.48 10.65 -1.40
N ALA A 62 2.83 10.12 -0.25
CA ALA A 62 2.07 10.26 1.00
C ALA A 62 3.04 10.51 2.18
N PRO A 63 3.88 11.57 2.13
CA PRO A 63 4.79 11.86 3.22
C PRO A 63 4.00 12.09 4.51
N LYS A 64 4.40 11.42 5.59
CA LYS A 64 3.87 11.73 6.92
C LYS A 64 4.34 13.13 7.28
N HIS A 65 3.47 14.13 7.12
CA HIS A 65 3.73 15.45 7.69
C HIS A 65 3.80 15.27 9.21
N SER A 66 4.97 15.48 9.79
CA SER A 66 5.13 15.67 11.22
C SER A 66 4.30 16.90 11.62
N GLN A 67 3.20 16.68 12.34
CA GLN A 67 2.61 17.73 13.17
C GLN A 67 3.39 17.82 14.48
#